data_AF-A0AAV0TWX8-F1
#
_entry.id   AF-A0AAV0TWX8-F1
#
_cell.length_a   1.000
_cell.length_b   1.000
_cell.length_c   1.000
_cell.angle_alpha   90.00
_cell.angle_beta   90.00
_cell.angle_gamma   90.00
#
_symmetry.space_group_name_H-M   'P 1'
#
loop_
_entity.id
_entity.type
_entity.pdbx_description
1 polymer ?
#
loop_
_entity_poly.entity_id
_entity_poly.type
_entity_poly.pdbx_seq_one_letter_code
_entity_poly.pdbx_strand_id
1 'polypeptide(L)'
;MTYTVLSKRKLLKLVMSKTVRGWDDPRMGTLNGLRRRGFTSGIIKQFCKEIGVTRVQSTIQIERLYSVARNILGESSKRVMAVLDPVELVIENFSDLPDKSALSLLVPDYPQDVDLDGDKAYHQMRLTQKIFLDRTDVRTEDLKDFFGVAPNKQVRLKYAFPFTCTKLETENSGRVTKVLGQMDWTNSTKPKGVLSWVPANSPKVEVRVYSHLFTVPELPNDVKDWESFVDSKNSERIYDSARMDPESYAKNVDSIVQFERIGYFVPDQDSTKDKKVFNQIVALRDGAGEMTGGAAISGANASRKDAQMQQLALKMEKMKLSPTDMFKKQPELYGQFDAEGLPTHNAVGEELTKNQRKKLKKEQDKQKKLHDAYLADVKA
;
A
#
# COMPACT_ATOMS: atom_id res chain seq x y z
N MET A 1 10.92 13.53 -9.52
CA MET A 1 10.38 12.39 -8.74
C MET A 1 9.43 12.97 -7.71
N THR A 2 8.26 12.38 -7.48
CA THR A 2 7.28 12.88 -6.48
C THR A 2 7.76 12.63 -5.03
N TYR A 3 7.19 13.37 -4.08
CA TYR A 3 7.43 13.30 -2.63
C TYR A 3 8.89 13.47 -2.20
N THR A 4 9.70 14.13 -3.03
CA THR A 4 11.11 14.38 -2.78
C THR A 4 11.52 15.75 -3.28
N VAL A 5 12.64 16.25 -2.78
CA VAL A 5 13.29 17.47 -3.27
C VAL A 5 14.67 17.14 -3.80
N LEU A 6 15.01 17.72 -4.96
CA LEU A 6 16.33 17.56 -5.57
C LEU A 6 17.20 18.82 -5.42
N SER A 7 16.64 19.93 -4.94
CA SER A 7 17.37 21.19 -4.75
C SER A 7 18.40 21.04 -3.63
N LYS A 8 19.69 21.23 -3.96
CA LYS A 8 20.81 21.20 -2.99
C LYS A 8 20.58 22.14 -1.80
N ARG A 9 20.02 23.34 -2.03
CA ARG A 9 19.71 24.30 -0.97
C ARG A 9 18.66 23.76 0.02
N LYS A 10 17.60 23.11 -0.49
CA LYS A 10 16.56 22.51 0.35
C LYS A 10 17.09 21.29 1.11
N LEU A 11 17.86 20.42 0.44
CA LEU A 11 18.49 19.25 1.07
C LEU A 11 19.48 19.65 2.17
N LEU A 12 20.32 20.66 1.94
CA LEU A 12 21.23 21.18 2.97
C LEU A 12 20.46 21.68 4.18
N LYS A 13 19.34 22.38 3.96
CA LYS A 13 18.50 22.89 5.06
C LYS A 13 17.94 21.75 5.91
N LEU A 14 17.42 20.67 5.30
CA LEU A 14 16.95 19.47 6.01
C LEU A 14 18.02 18.84 6.91
N VAL A 15 19.27 18.80 6.43
CA VAL A 15 20.40 18.25 7.19
C VAL A 15 20.79 19.19 8.33
N MET A 16 20.88 20.50 8.08
CA MET A 16 21.24 21.49 9.10
C MET A 16 20.17 21.63 10.19
N SER A 17 18.88 21.52 9.83
CA SER A 17 17.76 21.55 10.78
C SER A 17 17.59 20.24 11.55
N LYS A 18 18.42 19.21 11.28
CA LYS A 18 18.32 17.86 11.86
C LYS A 18 16.95 17.20 11.66
N THR A 19 16.21 17.59 10.63
CA THR A 19 14.95 16.94 10.24
C THR A 19 15.21 15.55 9.68
N VAL A 20 16.39 15.36 9.07
CA VAL A 20 16.93 14.06 8.66
C VAL A 20 18.24 13.78 9.39
N ARG A 21 18.63 12.50 9.46
CA ARG A 21 19.85 12.03 10.14
C ARG A 21 21.13 12.58 9.50
N GLY A 22 21.09 12.82 8.20
CA GLY A 22 22.25 13.25 7.41
C GLY A 22 21.99 13.17 5.91
N TRP A 23 23.05 13.27 5.13
CA TRP A 23 23.00 13.13 3.66
C TRP A 23 22.70 11.72 3.19
N ASP A 24 22.95 10.72 4.04
CA ASP A 24 22.71 9.30 3.83
C ASP A 24 21.40 8.82 4.48
N ASP A 25 20.56 9.71 5.00
CA ASP A 25 19.27 9.32 5.59
C ASP A 25 18.42 8.55 4.56
N PRO A 26 17.84 7.38 4.91
CA PRO A 26 17.04 6.55 4.00
C PRO A 26 15.84 7.25 3.34
N ARG A 27 15.34 8.35 3.92
CA ARG A 27 14.23 9.15 3.37
C ARG A 27 14.69 10.15 2.31
N MET A 28 15.99 10.40 2.19
CA MET A 28 16.55 11.36 1.26
C MET A 28 16.62 10.79 -0.16
N GLY A 29 16.36 11.65 -1.15
CA GLY A 29 16.51 11.32 -2.58
C GLY A 29 17.96 11.27 -3.08
N THR A 30 18.95 11.22 -2.18
CA THR A 30 20.37 11.12 -2.53
C THR A 30 20.75 9.67 -2.84
N LEU A 31 21.78 9.45 -3.66
CA LEU A 31 22.26 8.09 -3.92
C LEU A 31 22.72 7.37 -2.65
N ASN A 32 23.33 8.11 -1.71
CA ASN A 32 23.73 7.55 -0.41
C ASN A 32 22.51 7.16 0.43
N GLY A 33 21.48 8.00 0.48
CA GLY A 33 20.22 7.69 1.18
C GLY A 33 19.51 6.47 0.58
N LEU A 34 19.39 6.43 -0.75
CA LEU A 34 18.81 5.27 -1.45
C LEU A 34 19.61 3.99 -1.20
N ARG A 35 20.95 4.06 -1.21
CA ARG A 35 21.82 2.92 -0.91
C ARG A 35 21.62 2.43 0.53
N ARG A 36 21.61 3.33 1.51
CA ARG A 36 21.37 2.99 2.93
C ARG A 36 19.96 2.45 3.17
N ARG A 37 18.98 2.93 2.41
CA ARG A 37 17.62 2.39 2.39
C ARG A 37 17.54 0.98 1.79
N GLY A 38 18.57 0.52 1.06
CA GLY A 38 18.64 -0.82 0.46
C GLY A 38 18.33 -0.87 -1.03
N PHE A 39 18.20 0.26 -1.72
CA PHE A 39 18.11 0.28 -3.18
C PHE A 39 19.46 -0.10 -3.79
N THR A 40 19.52 -1.31 -4.35
CA THR A 40 20.71 -1.82 -5.03
C THR A 40 20.96 -1.08 -6.34
N SER A 41 22.20 -1.13 -6.83
CA SER A 41 22.55 -0.55 -8.13
C SER A 41 21.73 -1.16 -9.28
N GLY A 42 21.35 -2.44 -9.17
CA GLY A 42 20.46 -3.11 -10.13
C GLY A 42 19.09 -2.45 -10.20
N ILE A 43 18.48 -2.16 -9.04
CA ILE A 43 17.17 -1.49 -8.96
C ILE A 43 17.23 -0.10 -9.59
N ILE A 44 18.24 0.70 -9.26
CA ILE A 44 18.38 2.06 -9.79
C ILE A 44 18.60 2.04 -11.32
N LYS A 45 19.49 1.15 -11.80
CA LYS A 45 19.73 0.99 -13.24
C LYS A 45 18.47 0.58 -13.99
N GLN A 46 17.72 -0.38 -13.45
CA GLN A 46 16.47 -0.85 -14.05
C GLN A 46 15.41 0.26 -14.08
N PHE A 47 15.27 1.02 -12.98
CA PHE A 47 14.39 2.17 -12.92
C PHE A 47 14.73 3.24 -13.98
N CYS A 48 16.01 3.56 -14.14
CA CYS A 48 16.45 4.49 -15.20
C CYS A 48 16.14 3.97 -16.61
N LYS A 49 16.28 2.66 -16.85
CA LYS A 49 15.90 2.04 -18.14
C LYS A 49 14.41 2.16 -18.41
N GLU A 50 13.56 1.94 -17.41
CA GLU A 50 12.10 1.99 -17.55
C GLU A 50 11.53 3.39 -17.77
N ILE A 51 12.12 4.42 -17.15
CA ILE A 51 11.71 5.81 -17.40
C ILE A 51 12.07 6.23 -18.83
N GLY A 52 13.20 5.72 -19.35
CA GLY A 52 13.75 6.14 -20.62
C GLY A 52 14.29 7.57 -20.59
N VAL A 53 14.78 8.03 -21.74
CA VAL A 53 15.31 9.39 -21.91
C VAL A 53 14.45 10.12 -22.93
N THR A 54 13.84 11.22 -22.51
CA THR A 54 13.03 12.08 -23.38
C THR A 54 13.44 13.54 -23.21
N ARG A 55 13.11 14.37 -24.19
CA ARG A 55 13.35 15.82 -24.13
C ARG A 55 12.24 16.59 -23.40
N VAL A 56 11.16 15.90 -23.00
CA VAL A 56 10.00 16.50 -22.35
C VAL A 56 10.17 16.41 -20.85
N GLN A 57 9.97 17.53 -20.15
CA GLN A 57 9.97 17.54 -18.69
C GLN A 57 8.81 16.67 -18.18
N SER A 58 9.12 15.75 -17.27
CA SER A 58 8.13 14.88 -16.66
C SER A 58 8.49 14.62 -15.19
N THR A 59 7.47 14.65 -14.33
CA THR A 59 7.62 14.19 -12.95
C THR A 59 7.33 12.70 -12.88
N ILE A 60 8.33 11.93 -12.44
CA ILE A 60 8.16 10.50 -12.21
C ILE A 60 7.61 10.23 -10.81
N GLN A 61 6.58 9.39 -10.72
CA GLN A 61 6.04 8.89 -9.46
C GLN A 61 7.03 7.99 -8.74
N ILE A 62 7.28 8.23 -7.45
CA ILE A 62 8.19 7.39 -6.64
C ILE A 62 7.72 5.94 -6.52
N GLU A 63 6.43 5.71 -6.67
CA GLU A 63 5.79 4.39 -6.70
C GLU A 63 6.35 3.50 -7.81
N ARG A 64 6.83 4.09 -8.92
CA ARG A 64 7.51 3.34 -9.99
C ARG A 64 8.84 2.74 -9.50
N LEU A 65 9.64 3.51 -8.76
CA LEU A 65 10.87 3.00 -8.14
C LEU A 65 10.56 1.86 -7.17
N TYR A 66 9.50 2.00 -6.37
CA TYR A 66 9.03 0.95 -5.47
C TYR A 66 8.56 -0.31 -6.21
N SER A 67 7.89 -0.16 -7.35
CA SER A 67 7.48 -1.30 -8.19
C SER A 67 8.70 -2.07 -8.73
N VAL A 68 9.69 -1.37 -9.27
CA VAL A 68 10.94 -1.99 -9.77
C VAL A 68 11.65 -2.73 -8.65
N ALA A 69 11.74 -2.11 -7.47
CA ALA A 69 12.33 -2.73 -6.29
C ALA A 69 11.59 -4.03 -5.91
N ARG A 70 10.26 -4.02 -5.85
CA ARG A 70 9.47 -5.21 -5.49
C ARG A 70 9.68 -6.36 -6.48
N ASN A 71 9.79 -6.08 -7.77
CA ASN A 71 9.99 -7.11 -8.78
C ASN A 71 11.35 -7.79 -8.60
N ILE A 72 12.43 -7.00 -8.54
CA ILE A 72 13.80 -7.54 -8.38
C ILE A 72 13.98 -8.26 -7.04
N LEU A 73 13.45 -7.69 -5.96
CA LEU A 73 13.61 -8.27 -4.62
C LEU A 73 12.69 -9.47 -4.40
N GLY A 74 11.56 -9.55 -5.10
CA GLY A 74 10.62 -10.67 -5.00
C GLY A 74 11.24 -12.01 -5.36
N GLU A 75 12.09 -12.02 -6.39
CA GLU A 75 12.82 -13.19 -6.87
C GLU A 75 14.07 -13.48 -6.02
N SER A 76 14.80 -12.45 -5.58
CA SER A 76 16.13 -12.61 -4.98
C SER A 76 16.18 -12.70 -3.45
N SER A 77 15.12 -12.29 -2.74
CA SER A 77 15.15 -12.15 -1.28
C SER A 77 14.60 -13.37 -0.54
N LYS A 78 15.31 -13.85 0.48
CA LYS A 78 14.81 -14.90 1.37
C LYS A 78 13.60 -14.44 2.16
N ARG A 79 12.62 -15.33 2.35
CA ARG A 79 11.47 -15.09 3.22
C ARG A 79 11.84 -15.38 4.67
N VAL A 80 11.53 -14.44 5.55
CA VAL A 80 11.76 -14.57 6.98
C VAL A 80 10.51 -14.11 7.72
N MET A 81 10.12 -14.84 8.77
CA MET A 81 9.04 -14.38 9.63
C MET A 81 9.57 -13.35 10.63
N ALA A 82 8.86 -12.23 10.71
CA ALA A 82 9.12 -11.17 11.66
C ALA A 82 7.80 -10.55 12.11
N VAL A 83 7.82 -9.94 13.29
CA VAL A 83 6.69 -9.28 13.92
C VAL A 83 7.15 -7.91 14.37
N LEU A 84 6.51 -6.83 13.91
CA LEU A 84 6.98 -5.48 14.17
C LEU A 84 6.52 -4.98 15.54
N ASP A 85 5.24 -5.19 15.86
CA ASP A 85 4.65 -4.82 17.15
C ASP A 85 4.11 -6.09 17.83
N PRO A 86 4.92 -6.78 18.66
CA PRO A 86 4.55 -8.08 19.19
C PRO A 86 3.40 -8.03 20.20
N VAL A 87 2.47 -8.97 20.05
CA VAL A 87 1.44 -9.34 21.03
C VAL A 87 1.66 -10.81 21.39
N GLU A 88 1.72 -11.12 22.69
CA GLU A 88 1.92 -12.49 23.16
C GLU A 88 0.65 -13.32 22.88
N LEU A 89 0.83 -14.50 22.28
CA LEU A 89 -0.20 -15.52 22.12
C LEU A 89 0.22 -16.77 22.86
N VAL A 90 -0.69 -17.33 23.66
CA VAL A 90 -0.49 -18.54 24.46
C VAL A 90 -1.43 -19.64 23.99
N ILE A 91 -0.85 -20.78 23.64
CA ILE A 91 -1.56 -21.99 23.27
C ILE A 91 -1.85 -22.77 24.55
N GLU A 92 -3.12 -22.86 24.93
CA GLU A 92 -3.55 -23.47 26.19
C GLU A 92 -3.41 -25.00 26.15
N ASN A 93 -3.80 -25.62 25.04
CA ASN A 93 -3.75 -27.07 24.83
C ASN A 93 -2.41 -27.56 24.22
N PHE A 94 -1.28 -26.95 24.62
CA PHE A 94 0.04 -27.29 24.08
C PHE A 94 0.54 -28.69 24.52
N SER A 95 0.10 -29.16 25.69
CA SER A 95 0.38 -30.52 26.19
C SER A 95 -0.24 -31.62 25.34
N ASP A 96 -1.31 -31.30 24.62
CA ASP A 96 -2.16 -32.27 23.93
C ASP A 96 -1.61 -32.62 22.54
N LEU A 97 -0.45 -32.05 22.19
CA LEU A 97 0.25 -32.34 20.96
C LEU A 97 0.64 -33.83 20.89
N PRO A 98 0.17 -34.57 19.87
CA PRO A 98 0.43 -36.01 19.75
C PRO A 98 1.90 -36.36 19.50
N ASP A 99 2.60 -35.56 18.69
CA ASP A 99 4.00 -35.77 18.34
C ASP A 99 4.79 -34.45 18.42
N LYS A 100 5.84 -34.44 19.25
CA LYS A 100 6.74 -33.29 19.42
C LYS A 100 7.57 -32.99 18.18
N SER A 101 7.73 -33.93 17.25
CA SER A 101 8.42 -33.69 15.99
C SER A 101 7.73 -32.59 15.17
N ALA A 102 6.39 -32.51 15.26
CA ALA A 102 5.55 -31.52 14.56
C ALA A 102 5.75 -30.07 15.05
N LEU A 103 6.52 -29.86 16.13
CA LEU A 103 6.93 -28.53 16.55
C LEU A 103 8.04 -27.96 15.67
N SER A 104 8.81 -28.79 14.97
CA SER A 104 9.89 -28.35 14.09
C SER A 104 9.35 -28.15 12.68
N LEU A 105 9.16 -26.90 12.30
CA LEU A 105 8.55 -26.51 11.03
C LEU A 105 9.63 -26.14 10.02
N LEU A 106 9.47 -26.58 8.78
CA LEU A 106 10.34 -26.19 7.67
C LEU A 106 9.74 -24.99 6.94
N VAL A 107 10.45 -23.87 6.98
CA VAL A 107 10.06 -22.62 6.34
C VAL A 107 10.88 -22.44 5.06
N PRO A 108 10.25 -22.39 3.87
CA PRO A 108 10.97 -22.20 2.62
C PRO A 108 11.55 -20.79 2.53
N ASP A 109 12.87 -20.69 2.25
CA ASP A 109 13.52 -19.40 2.00
C ASP A 109 12.96 -18.74 0.72
N TYR A 110 12.65 -19.54 -0.31
CA TYR A 110 12.16 -19.08 -1.61
C TYR A 110 10.90 -19.86 -2.05
N PRO A 111 9.68 -19.39 -1.71
CA PRO A 111 8.45 -20.12 -2.00
C PRO A 111 8.11 -20.25 -3.50
N GLN A 112 8.72 -19.43 -4.36
CA GLN A 112 8.44 -19.43 -5.81
C GLN A 112 9.39 -20.34 -6.60
N ASP A 113 10.55 -20.66 -6.02
CA ASP A 113 11.56 -21.48 -6.67
C ASP A 113 11.26 -22.95 -6.39
N VAL A 114 10.41 -23.52 -7.23
CA VAL A 114 10.01 -24.94 -7.10
C VAL A 114 11.08 -25.87 -7.70
N ASP A 115 11.99 -25.38 -8.56
CA ASP A 115 12.80 -26.24 -9.46
C ASP A 115 14.26 -25.79 -9.76
N LEU A 116 14.93 -24.97 -8.93
CA LEU A 116 16.34 -24.62 -9.18
C LEU A 116 17.30 -25.46 -8.31
N ASP A 117 17.84 -26.53 -8.90
CA ASP A 117 19.10 -27.20 -8.55
C ASP A 117 19.28 -27.76 -7.13
N GLY A 118 18.35 -28.60 -6.68
CA GLY A 118 18.70 -29.77 -5.86
C GLY A 118 18.86 -29.60 -4.36
N ASP A 119 18.85 -28.39 -3.80
CA ASP A 119 18.77 -28.17 -2.36
C ASP A 119 17.71 -27.11 -2.06
N LYS A 120 16.53 -27.58 -1.62
CA LYS A 120 15.49 -26.69 -1.12
C LYS A 120 16.04 -25.96 0.12
N ALA A 121 16.38 -24.68 -0.03
CA ALA A 121 16.82 -23.87 1.09
C ALA A 121 15.63 -23.64 2.04
N TYR A 122 15.55 -24.47 3.07
CA TYR A 122 14.66 -24.31 4.19
C TYR A 122 15.46 -23.84 5.41
N HIS A 123 14.82 -23.03 6.25
CA HIS A 123 15.23 -22.87 7.64
C HIS A 123 14.22 -23.54 8.56
N GLN A 124 14.68 -23.98 9.73
CA GLN A 124 13.82 -24.56 10.75
C GLN A 124 13.27 -23.46 11.66
N MET A 125 11.99 -23.59 12.00
CA MET A 125 11.39 -22.78 13.04
C MET A 125 10.64 -23.68 14.02
N ARG A 126 10.90 -23.48 15.30
CA ARG A 126 10.26 -24.27 16.35
C ARG A 126 9.04 -23.58 16.91
N LEU A 127 7.88 -24.21 16.82
CA LEU A 127 6.67 -23.78 17.51
C LEU A 127 6.82 -23.99 19.02
N THR A 128 6.45 -22.98 19.79
CA THR A 128 6.50 -22.96 21.26
C THR A 128 5.12 -22.68 21.82
N GLN A 129 4.87 -23.02 23.09
CA GLN A 129 3.59 -22.74 23.76
C GLN A 129 3.22 -21.25 23.70
N LYS A 130 4.23 -20.39 23.82
CA LYS A 130 4.09 -18.93 23.67
C LYS A 130 4.68 -18.52 22.34
N ILE A 131 3.98 -17.68 21.60
CA ILE A 131 4.45 -17.08 20.34
C ILE A 131 4.09 -15.59 20.32
N PHE A 132 4.61 -14.85 19.35
CA PHE A 132 4.24 -13.47 19.10
C PHE A 132 3.55 -13.33 17.76
N LEU A 133 2.47 -12.54 17.75
CA LEU A 133 1.79 -12.06 16.55
C LEU A 133 1.99 -10.56 16.39
N ASP A 134 1.79 -10.05 15.18
CA ASP A 134 1.73 -8.61 14.99
C ASP A 134 0.44 -8.03 15.55
N ARG A 135 0.53 -6.88 16.23
CA ARG A 135 -0.61 -6.20 16.82
C ARG A 135 -1.68 -5.85 15.80
N THR A 136 -1.30 -5.58 14.56
CA THR A 136 -2.23 -5.29 13.46
C THR A 136 -3.09 -6.49 13.09
N ASP A 137 -2.66 -7.71 13.45
CA ASP A 137 -3.38 -8.96 13.23
C ASP A 137 -4.33 -9.33 14.37
N VAL A 138 -4.44 -8.51 15.43
CA VAL A 138 -5.30 -8.80 16.58
C VAL A 138 -6.32 -7.68 16.80
N ARG A 139 -7.60 -8.05 16.96
CA ARG A 139 -8.69 -7.11 17.25
C ARG A 139 -9.60 -7.65 18.36
N THR A 140 -10.18 -6.73 19.12
CA THR A 140 -11.17 -7.05 20.16
C THR A 140 -12.53 -7.46 19.58
N GLU A 141 -12.84 -6.97 18.38
CA GLU A 141 -14.09 -7.24 17.67
C GLU A 141 -13.81 -7.83 16.30
N ASP A 142 -14.62 -8.82 15.91
CA ASP A 142 -14.56 -9.40 14.58
C ASP A 142 -15.35 -8.55 13.58
N LEU A 143 -14.71 -8.20 12.46
CA LEU A 143 -15.32 -7.50 11.35
C LEU A 143 -15.25 -8.38 10.10
N LYS A 144 -16.27 -8.29 9.23
CA LYS A 144 -16.42 -9.14 8.05
C LYS A 144 -15.20 -9.14 7.10
N ASP A 145 -14.49 -8.01 7.04
CA ASP A 145 -13.33 -7.81 6.16
C ASP A 145 -11.98 -7.98 6.89
N PHE A 146 -12.00 -8.46 8.13
CA PHE A 146 -10.79 -8.73 8.90
C PHE A 146 -10.42 -10.22 8.79
N PHE A 147 -9.16 -10.53 8.53
CA PHE A 147 -8.67 -11.92 8.45
C PHE A 147 -7.62 -12.24 9.53
N GLY A 148 -7.59 -11.44 10.60
CA GLY A 148 -6.76 -11.68 11.78
C GLY A 148 -7.50 -12.37 12.93
N VAL A 149 -6.90 -12.33 14.11
CA VAL A 149 -7.39 -12.90 15.35
C VAL A 149 -8.44 -11.99 16.00
N ALA A 150 -9.59 -12.57 16.32
CA ALA A 150 -10.64 -11.97 17.13
C ALA A 150 -11.23 -13.06 18.04
N PRO A 151 -11.96 -12.70 19.13
CA PRO A 151 -12.58 -13.69 20.01
C PRO A 151 -13.47 -14.67 19.23
N ASN A 152 -13.34 -15.97 19.52
CA ASN A 152 -14.04 -17.09 18.87
C ASN A 152 -13.76 -17.25 17.36
N LYS A 153 -12.75 -16.55 16.83
CA LYS A 153 -12.35 -16.67 15.44
C LYS A 153 -11.16 -17.62 15.30
N GLN A 154 -11.23 -18.43 14.26
CA GLN A 154 -10.14 -19.32 13.87
C GLN A 154 -9.28 -18.70 12.77
N VAL A 155 -7.97 -18.80 12.92
CA VAL A 155 -6.96 -18.35 11.96
C VAL A 155 -5.94 -19.45 11.75
N ARG A 156 -5.20 -19.43 10.64
CA ARG A 156 -4.08 -20.33 10.41
C ARG A 156 -2.78 -19.63 10.76
N LEU A 157 -1.97 -20.23 11.61
CA LEU A 157 -0.58 -19.83 11.78
C LEU A 157 0.21 -20.37 10.58
N LYS A 158 0.94 -19.49 9.88
CA LYS A 158 1.64 -19.88 8.66
C LYS A 158 2.66 -20.97 8.96
N TYR A 159 2.72 -21.97 8.07
CA TYR A 159 3.51 -23.21 8.22
C TYR A 159 3.15 -24.10 9.42
N ALA A 160 2.18 -23.70 10.24
CA ALA A 160 1.75 -24.43 11.43
C ALA A 160 0.26 -24.83 11.32
N PHE A 161 -0.40 -24.92 12.48
CA PHE A 161 -1.76 -25.42 12.64
C PHE A 161 -2.79 -24.27 12.75
N PRO A 162 -4.09 -24.55 12.54
CA PRO A 162 -5.17 -23.62 12.84
C PRO A 162 -5.27 -23.33 14.35
N PHE A 163 -5.43 -22.06 14.71
CA PHE A 163 -5.58 -21.58 16.08
C PHE A 163 -6.92 -20.86 16.24
N THR A 164 -7.63 -21.16 17.33
CA THR A 164 -8.88 -20.50 17.72
C THR A 164 -8.66 -19.67 18.98
N CYS A 165 -8.94 -18.37 18.89
CA CYS A 165 -8.85 -17.48 20.05
C CYS A 165 -10.03 -17.69 21.00
N THR A 166 -9.76 -18.06 22.26
CA THR A 166 -10.76 -18.23 23.30
C THR A 166 -10.95 -16.95 24.10
N LYS A 167 -9.85 -16.24 24.40
CA LYS A 167 -9.86 -15.05 25.26
C LYS A 167 -8.80 -14.05 24.84
N LEU A 168 -9.14 -12.77 24.95
CA LEU A 168 -8.20 -11.66 24.85
C LEU A 168 -8.06 -10.99 26.20
N GLU A 169 -6.84 -10.69 26.60
CA GLU A 169 -6.57 -9.83 27.75
C GLU A 169 -6.22 -8.43 27.24
N THR A 170 -6.89 -7.43 27.80
CA THR A 170 -6.70 -6.02 27.47
C THR A 170 -6.25 -5.26 28.71
N GLU A 171 -5.41 -4.26 28.50
CA GLU A 171 -5.12 -3.23 29.50
C GLU A 171 -6.28 -2.25 29.64
N ASN A 172 -6.25 -1.45 30.70
CA ASN A 172 -7.21 -0.35 30.95
C ASN A 172 -7.31 0.66 29.80
N SER A 173 -6.29 0.74 28.94
CA SER A 173 -6.25 1.58 27.74
C SER A 173 -7.03 1.00 26.54
N GLY A 174 -7.57 -0.22 26.67
CA GLY A 174 -8.16 -0.98 25.56
C GLY A 174 -7.14 -1.70 24.68
N ARG A 175 -5.84 -1.60 25.00
CA ARG A 175 -4.77 -2.27 24.24
C ARG A 175 -4.71 -3.76 24.59
N VAL A 176 -4.77 -4.63 23.57
CA VAL A 176 -4.61 -6.09 23.75
C VAL A 176 -3.16 -6.40 24.13
N THR A 177 -2.97 -7.09 25.25
CA THR A 177 -1.65 -7.52 25.73
C THR A 177 -1.38 -8.98 25.46
N LYS A 178 -2.43 -9.80 25.53
CA LYS A 178 -2.31 -11.25 25.43
C LYS A 178 -3.50 -11.87 24.71
N VAL A 179 -3.20 -12.87 23.88
CA VAL A 179 -4.16 -13.72 23.20
C VAL A 179 -4.07 -15.13 23.80
N LEU A 180 -5.18 -15.70 24.23
CA LEU A 180 -5.26 -17.09 24.67
C LEU A 180 -6.17 -17.87 23.73
N GLY A 181 -5.84 -19.14 23.55
CA GLY A 181 -6.63 -19.99 22.68
C GLY A 181 -6.08 -21.39 22.54
N GLN A 182 -6.73 -22.14 21.65
CA GLN A 182 -6.47 -23.54 21.42
C GLN A 182 -6.04 -23.79 19.99
N MET A 183 -5.10 -24.71 19.82
CA MET A 183 -4.63 -25.18 18.53
C MET A 183 -5.43 -26.40 18.08
N ASP A 184 -5.83 -26.44 16.81
CA ASP A 184 -6.33 -27.65 16.17
C ASP A 184 -5.15 -28.50 15.67
N TRP A 185 -4.67 -29.40 16.53
CA TRP A 185 -3.58 -30.34 16.20
C TRP A 185 -3.95 -31.35 15.12
N THR A 186 -5.24 -31.56 14.84
CA THR A 186 -5.70 -32.45 13.76
C THR A 186 -5.60 -31.79 12.38
N ASN A 187 -5.41 -30.45 12.34
CA ASN A 187 -5.33 -29.65 11.11
C ASN A 187 -6.56 -29.87 10.20
N SER A 188 -7.73 -30.08 10.81
CA SER A 188 -8.97 -30.44 10.11
C SER A 188 -9.60 -29.25 9.40
N THR A 189 -9.33 -28.03 9.88
CA THR A 189 -9.95 -26.81 9.36
C THR A 189 -9.04 -26.04 8.41
N LYS A 190 -9.66 -25.29 7.49
CA LYS A 190 -8.97 -24.37 6.57
C LYS A 190 -9.49 -22.94 6.76
N PRO A 191 -9.01 -22.22 7.78
CA PRO A 191 -9.39 -20.83 8.00
C PRO A 191 -8.98 -19.92 6.84
N LYS A 192 -9.69 -18.81 6.66
CA LYS A 192 -9.39 -17.82 5.61
C LYS A 192 -8.13 -17.01 5.90
N GLY A 193 -7.89 -16.69 7.18
CA GLY A 193 -6.75 -15.88 7.61
C GLY A 193 -5.49 -16.72 7.79
N VAL A 194 -4.37 -16.27 7.21
CA VAL A 194 -3.05 -16.88 7.41
C VAL A 194 -2.11 -15.83 7.98
N LEU A 195 -1.62 -16.06 9.20
CA LEU A 195 -0.84 -15.10 9.97
C LEU A 195 0.62 -15.52 10.12
N SER A 196 1.50 -14.54 9.98
CA SER A 196 2.91 -14.64 10.35
C SER A 196 3.04 -14.57 11.87
N TRP A 197 3.99 -15.32 12.41
CA TRP A 197 4.23 -15.41 13.83
C TRP A 197 5.70 -15.73 14.06
N VAL A 198 6.17 -15.51 15.28
CA VAL A 198 7.53 -15.89 15.69
C VAL A 198 7.52 -16.50 17.09
N PRO A 199 8.40 -17.47 17.40
CA PRO A 199 8.38 -18.16 18.70
C PRO A 199 8.83 -17.25 19.86
N ALA A 200 8.56 -17.65 21.11
CA ALA A 200 8.88 -16.82 22.27
C ALA A 200 10.38 -16.52 22.47
N ASN A 201 11.26 -17.41 21.99
CA ASN A 201 12.71 -17.23 22.02
C ASN A 201 13.24 -16.34 20.89
N SER A 202 12.37 -15.69 20.13
CA SER A 202 12.76 -14.80 19.03
C SER A 202 13.59 -13.61 19.53
N PRO A 203 14.76 -13.33 18.95
CA PRO A 203 15.56 -12.16 19.32
C PRO A 203 14.83 -10.85 19.04
N LYS A 204 15.16 -9.83 19.83
CA LYS A 204 14.68 -8.45 19.60
C LYS A 204 15.53 -7.78 18.53
N VAL A 205 14.88 -7.08 17.63
CA VAL A 205 15.51 -6.29 16.55
C VAL A 205 14.85 -4.93 16.47
N GLU A 206 15.60 -3.92 16.02
CA GLU A 206 15.01 -2.63 15.65
C GLU A 206 14.61 -2.67 14.18
N VAL A 207 13.38 -2.28 13.87
CA VAL A 207 12.90 -2.16 12.49
C VAL A 207 12.46 -0.74 12.23
N ARG A 208 12.99 -0.13 11.17
CA ARG A 208 12.66 1.22 10.71
C ARG A 208 11.83 1.13 9.45
N VAL A 209 10.59 1.59 9.55
CA VAL A 209 9.63 1.65 8.45
C VAL A 209 9.57 3.09 7.95
N TYR A 210 9.71 3.29 6.65
CA TYR A 210 9.80 4.62 6.05
C TYR A 210 8.56 4.92 5.20
N SER A 211 8.03 6.13 5.37
CA SER A 211 7.01 6.71 4.50
C SER A 211 7.61 7.84 3.65
N HIS A 212 6.76 8.57 2.94
CA HIS A 212 7.16 9.75 2.20
C HIS A 212 7.71 10.83 3.15
N LEU A 213 8.81 11.48 2.75
CA LEU A 213 9.39 12.59 3.53
C LEU A 213 8.52 13.85 3.43
N PHE A 214 7.83 14.03 2.31
CA PHE A 214 6.93 15.14 2.07
C PHE A 214 5.48 14.67 2.06
N THR A 215 4.57 15.49 2.57
CA THR A 215 3.12 15.24 2.60
C THR A 215 2.44 15.49 1.25
N VAL A 216 3.12 16.17 0.32
CA VAL A 216 2.62 16.48 -1.02
C VAL A 216 3.47 15.84 -2.12
N PRO A 217 2.86 15.39 -3.24
CA PRO A 217 3.61 14.78 -4.35
C PRO A 217 4.62 15.72 -4.98
N GLU A 218 4.28 17.01 -5.09
CA GLU A 218 5.16 18.05 -5.61
C GLU A 218 5.02 19.29 -4.75
N LEU A 219 6.14 19.96 -4.46
CA LEU A 219 6.09 21.24 -3.76
C LEU A 219 5.56 22.31 -4.74
N PRO A 220 4.61 23.16 -4.31
CA PRO A 220 4.15 24.26 -5.16
C PRO A 220 5.30 25.20 -5.54
N ASN A 221 5.20 25.78 -6.73
CA ASN A 221 6.14 26.82 -7.18
C ASN A 221 6.06 28.02 -6.22
N ASP A 222 7.21 28.62 -5.91
CA ASP A 222 7.36 29.82 -5.07
C ASP A 222 6.87 29.75 -3.60
N VAL A 223 6.72 28.54 -3.06
CA VAL A 223 6.49 28.37 -1.61
C VAL A 223 7.74 28.79 -0.81
N LYS A 224 7.56 29.83 0.03
CA LYS A 224 8.57 30.29 0.99
C LYS A 224 8.73 29.32 2.16
N ASP A 225 7.62 28.81 2.69
CA ASP A 225 7.58 27.86 3.82
C ASP A 225 7.35 26.42 3.35
N TRP A 226 8.33 25.86 2.63
CA TRP A 226 8.23 24.50 2.11
C TRP A 226 8.46 23.43 3.19
N GLU A 227 8.96 23.83 4.36
CA GLU A 227 9.28 22.93 5.48
C GLU A 227 8.01 22.42 6.17
N SER A 228 6.93 23.21 6.13
CA SER A 228 5.59 22.80 6.57
C SER A 228 5.07 21.54 5.87
N PHE A 229 5.59 21.21 4.68
CA PHE A 229 5.24 20.00 3.94
C PHE A 229 6.09 18.78 4.31
N VAL A 230 7.07 18.91 5.21
CA VAL A 230 7.85 17.75 5.67
C VAL A 230 7.05 16.97 6.71
N ASP A 231 6.89 15.66 6.48
CA ASP A 231 6.22 14.79 7.43
C ASP A 231 7.18 14.43 8.58
N SER A 232 7.14 15.24 9.64
CA SER A 232 7.95 15.02 10.84
C SER A 232 7.46 13.87 11.72
N LYS A 233 6.23 13.37 11.52
CA LYS A 233 5.60 12.39 12.42
C LYS A 233 5.57 10.98 11.86
N ASN A 234 5.31 10.83 10.57
CA ASN A 234 5.07 9.52 9.95
C ASN A 234 6.10 9.14 8.88
N SER A 235 7.03 10.04 8.52
CA SER A 235 8.07 9.71 7.52
C SER A 235 9.00 8.58 7.96
N GLU A 236 9.15 8.36 9.26
CA GLU A 236 9.89 7.25 9.86
C GLU A 236 9.12 6.74 11.08
N ARG A 237 8.94 5.42 11.16
CA ARG A 237 8.42 4.74 12.33
C ARG A 237 9.43 3.68 12.79
N ILE A 238 9.83 3.78 14.04
CA ILE A 238 10.80 2.87 14.65
C ILE A 238 10.05 1.87 15.53
N TYR A 239 10.30 0.59 15.30
CA TYR A 239 9.84 -0.53 16.13
C TYR A 239 11.06 -1.11 16.84
N ASP A 240 11.25 -0.74 18.10
CA ASP A 240 12.40 -1.11 18.94
C ASP A 240 12.29 -2.52 19.51
N SER A 241 11.07 -3.02 19.66
CA SER A 241 10.76 -4.34 20.23
C SER A 241 10.35 -5.37 19.19
N ALA A 242 10.61 -5.12 17.90
CA ALA A 242 10.28 -6.09 16.86
C ALA A 242 11.02 -7.42 17.10
N ARG A 243 10.42 -8.51 16.62
CA ARG A 243 10.92 -9.88 16.81
C ARG A 243 11.11 -10.53 15.45
N MET A 244 12.17 -11.33 15.32
CA MET A 244 12.54 -12.01 14.08
C MET A 244 12.75 -13.49 14.33
N ASP A 245 12.57 -14.31 13.29
CA ASP A 245 12.97 -15.72 13.29
C ASP A 245 14.37 -15.94 13.91
N PRO A 246 14.49 -16.80 14.96
CA PRO A 246 15.77 -17.08 15.61
C PRO A 246 16.85 -17.62 14.67
N GLU A 247 16.51 -18.54 13.76
CA GLU A 247 17.51 -19.19 12.90
C GLU A 247 18.08 -18.21 11.88
N SER A 248 17.20 -17.43 11.23
CA SER A 248 17.60 -16.35 10.33
C SER A 248 18.48 -15.33 11.05
N TYR A 249 18.11 -14.90 12.25
CA TYR A 249 18.94 -13.98 13.04
C TYR A 249 20.33 -14.58 13.34
N ALA A 250 20.39 -15.84 13.76
CA ALA A 250 21.64 -16.52 14.11
C ALA A 250 22.58 -16.69 12.90
N LYS A 251 22.04 -16.87 11.70
CA LYS A 251 22.81 -16.95 10.44
C LYS A 251 23.41 -15.60 10.01
N ASN A 252 23.28 -14.54 10.82
CA ASN A 252 23.72 -13.18 10.50
C ASN A 252 23.24 -12.78 9.10
N VAL A 253 21.92 -12.60 8.95
CA VAL A 253 21.36 -12.03 7.72
C VAL A 253 22.03 -10.67 7.46
N ASP A 254 23.07 -10.67 6.63
CA ASP A 254 23.76 -9.49 6.13
C ASP A 254 23.22 -9.12 4.73
N SER A 255 22.23 -9.86 4.25
CA SER A 255 21.58 -9.69 2.95
C SER A 255 20.18 -9.09 3.09
N ILE A 256 19.61 -8.67 1.97
CA ILE A 256 18.22 -8.25 1.90
C ILE A 256 17.30 -9.45 2.15
N VAL A 257 16.27 -9.26 2.94
CA VAL A 257 15.24 -10.27 3.24
C VAL A 257 13.85 -9.69 3.04
N GLN A 258 12.90 -10.56 2.76
CA GLN A 258 11.50 -10.21 2.82
C GLN A 258 10.93 -10.68 4.16
N PHE A 259 10.50 -9.73 4.98
CA PHE A 259 9.64 -10.04 6.11
C PHE A 259 8.25 -10.36 5.58
N GLU A 260 7.81 -11.58 5.85
CA GLU A 260 6.57 -12.09 5.30
C GLU A 260 5.37 -11.20 5.67
N ARG A 261 4.47 -10.97 4.70
CA ARG A 261 3.29 -10.09 4.82
C ARG A 261 3.59 -8.61 5.11
N ILE A 262 4.86 -8.22 5.25
CA ILE A 262 5.26 -6.85 5.61
C ILE A 262 5.95 -6.14 4.45
N GLY A 263 7.11 -6.63 4.01
CA GLY A 263 7.97 -5.87 3.09
C GLY A 263 9.36 -6.44 2.94
N TYR A 264 10.19 -5.72 2.19
CA TYR A 264 11.61 -6.03 2.01
C TYR A 264 12.46 -5.13 2.91
N PHE A 265 13.46 -5.74 3.55
CA PHE A 265 14.27 -5.14 4.59
C PHE A 265 15.75 -5.41 4.36
N VAL A 266 16.58 -4.43 4.71
CA VAL A 266 18.05 -4.53 4.67
C VAL A 266 18.62 -4.24 6.06
N PRO A 267 19.68 -4.94 6.51
CA PRO A 267 20.43 -4.53 7.68
C PRO A 267 21.01 -3.11 7.51
N ASP A 268 20.77 -2.24 8.48
CA ASP A 268 21.32 -0.88 8.50
C ASP A 268 22.75 -0.89 9.06
N GLN A 269 23.56 0.09 8.65
CA GLN A 269 24.91 0.30 9.16
C GLN A 269 24.97 0.63 10.67
N ASP A 270 23.85 1.07 11.28
CA ASP A 270 23.74 1.25 12.73
C ASP A 270 23.64 -0.09 13.49
N SER A 271 23.61 -1.22 12.78
CA SER A 271 23.63 -2.55 13.39
C SER A 271 24.95 -2.82 14.13
N THR A 272 24.85 -3.42 15.30
CA THR A 272 25.97 -3.88 16.12
C THR A 272 25.88 -5.38 16.34
N LYS A 273 26.87 -5.97 17.03
CA LYS A 273 26.85 -7.40 17.40
C LYS A 273 25.64 -7.76 18.27
N ASP A 274 25.24 -6.85 19.16
CA ASP A 274 24.19 -7.08 20.16
C ASP A 274 22.81 -6.56 19.72
N LYS A 275 22.78 -5.68 18.71
CA LYS A 275 21.54 -5.06 18.22
C LYS A 275 21.55 -4.99 16.70
N LYS A 276 20.68 -5.77 16.06
CA LYS A 276 20.44 -5.68 14.61
C LYS A 276 19.37 -4.63 14.34
N VAL A 277 19.61 -3.79 13.35
CA VAL A 277 18.72 -2.74 12.88
C VAL A 277 18.38 -3.03 11.42
N PHE A 278 17.09 -3.02 11.08
CA PHE A 278 16.63 -3.26 9.72
C PHE A 278 15.89 -2.05 9.18
N ASN A 279 16.25 -1.62 7.98
CA ASN A 279 15.57 -0.59 7.22
C ASN A 279 14.59 -1.22 6.23
N GLN A 280 13.36 -0.71 6.18
CA GLN A 280 12.43 -1.08 5.12
C GLN A 280 12.86 -0.44 3.79
N ILE A 281 13.11 -1.28 2.80
CA ILE A 281 13.37 -0.84 1.43
C ILE A 281 12.05 -0.38 0.82
N VAL A 282 11.08 -1.32 0.79
CA VAL A 282 9.74 -1.12 0.23
C VAL A 282 8.76 -2.09 0.89
N ALA A 283 7.54 -1.62 1.18
CA ALA A 283 6.44 -2.48 1.65
C ALA A 283 6.00 -3.46 0.56
N LEU A 284 5.36 -4.58 0.93
CA LEU A 284 4.70 -5.43 -0.05
C LEU A 284 3.56 -4.67 -0.77
N ARG A 285 3.12 -5.21 -1.90
CA ARG A 285 1.94 -4.68 -2.58
C ARG A 285 0.73 -5.12 -1.78
N ASP A 286 0.00 -4.18 -1.21
CA ASP A 286 -1.33 -4.47 -0.67
C ASP A 286 -2.19 -5.00 -1.83
N GLY A 287 -2.70 -6.22 -1.65
CA GLY A 287 -3.68 -6.78 -2.58
C GLY A 287 -4.90 -5.86 -2.59
N ALA A 288 -5.08 -5.11 -3.67
CA ALA A 288 -6.25 -4.27 -3.95
C ALA A 288 -6.77 -3.45 -2.74
N GLY A 289 -6.15 -2.30 -2.50
CA GLY A 289 -6.67 -1.29 -1.59
C GLY A 289 -5.55 -0.70 -0.76
N GLU A 290 -5.17 0.54 -1.09
CA GLU A 290 -4.21 1.33 -0.33
C GLU A 290 -4.48 1.25 1.17
N MET A 291 -3.54 0.68 1.94
CA MET A 291 -3.50 0.84 3.39
C MET A 291 -2.12 1.28 3.82
N THR A 292 -1.92 2.60 3.87
CA THR A 292 -1.01 3.21 4.85
C THR A 292 -1.85 3.94 5.91
N GLY A 293 -1.72 3.48 7.15
CA GLY A 293 -1.94 4.21 8.42
C GLY A 293 -3.16 5.12 8.60
N GLY A 294 -4.13 4.65 9.41
CA GLY A 294 -4.66 5.47 10.51
C GLY A 294 -5.89 6.35 10.26
N ALA A 295 -7.07 5.73 10.32
CA ALA A 295 -8.34 6.22 10.91
C ALA A 295 -9.02 7.55 10.47
N ALA A 296 -8.43 8.42 9.65
CA ALA A 296 -9.08 9.70 9.27
C ALA A 296 -9.68 9.75 7.84
N ILE A 297 -9.47 8.72 7.02
CA ILE A 297 -9.67 8.81 5.56
C ILE A 297 -10.99 8.14 5.08
N SER A 298 -11.71 7.42 5.94
CA SER A 298 -12.90 6.64 5.54
C SER A 298 -14.06 7.50 5.00
N GLY A 299 -14.23 8.74 5.47
CA GLY A 299 -15.26 9.65 4.97
C GLY A 299 -15.00 10.24 3.58
N ALA A 300 -13.73 10.41 3.20
CA ALA A 300 -13.36 11.11 1.96
C ALA A 300 -13.34 10.19 0.72
N ASN A 301 -13.08 8.89 0.90
CA ASN A 301 -12.99 7.94 -0.21
C ASN A 301 -14.35 7.46 -0.73
N ALA A 302 -15.39 7.41 0.12
CA ALA A 302 -16.77 7.21 -0.33
C ALA A 302 -17.21 8.38 -1.23
N SER A 303 -16.97 9.61 -0.76
CA SER A 303 -17.24 10.85 -1.50
C SER A 303 -16.57 10.92 -2.88
N ARG A 304 -15.33 10.44 -3.04
CA ARG A 304 -14.64 10.43 -4.35
C ARG A 304 -15.23 9.41 -5.34
N LYS A 305 -15.58 8.21 -4.89
CA LYS A 305 -16.22 7.20 -5.76
C LYS A 305 -17.63 7.65 -6.16
N ASP A 306 -18.37 8.23 -5.23
CA ASP A 306 -19.71 8.76 -5.50
C ASP A 306 -19.66 9.95 -6.47
N ALA A 307 -18.69 10.86 -6.31
CA ALA A 307 -18.49 11.96 -7.25
C ALA A 307 -18.09 11.47 -8.65
N GLN A 308 -17.28 10.41 -8.74
CA GLN A 308 -16.88 9.83 -10.02
C GLN A 308 -18.04 9.09 -10.71
N MET A 309 -18.87 8.37 -9.95
CA MET A 309 -20.10 7.76 -10.47
C MET A 309 -21.13 8.81 -10.89
N GLN A 310 -21.31 9.89 -10.12
CA GLN A 310 -22.19 11.00 -10.49
C GLN A 310 -21.72 11.70 -11.76
N GLN A 311 -20.41 11.92 -11.93
CA GLN A 311 -19.87 12.48 -13.19
C GLN A 311 -20.09 11.55 -14.38
N LEU A 312 -19.97 10.23 -14.19
CA LEU A 312 -20.19 9.24 -15.23
C LEU A 312 -21.68 9.13 -15.59
N ALA A 313 -22.56 9.18 -14.60
CA ALA A 313 -24.01 9.23 -14.78
C ALA A 313 -24.46 10.52 -15.52
N LEU A 314 -23.96 11.69 -15.12
CA LEU A 314 -24.22 12.97 -15.81
C LEU A 314 -23.68 12.96 -17.26
N LYS A 315 -22.53 12.32 -17.49
CA LYS A 315 -21.97 12.14 -18.84
C LYS A 315 -22.86 11.22 -19.68
N MET A 316 -23.34 10.12 -19.12
CA MET A 316 -24.26 9.20 -19.79
C MET A 316 -25.63 9.84 -20.07
N GLU A 317 -26.18 10.63 -19.14
CA GLU A 317 -27.41 11.40 -19.39
C GLU A 317 -27.24 12.43 -20.50
N LYS A 318 -26.10 13.12 -20.55
CA LYS A 318 -25.78 14.03 -21.66
C LYS A 318 -25.67 13.30 -23.00
N MET A 319 -25.17 12.07 -23.03
CA MET A 319 -25.06 11.27 -24.26
C MET A 319 -26.41 10.71 -24.74
N LYS A 320 -27.38 10.53 -23.84
CA LYS A 320 -28.77 10.13 -24.17
C LYS A 320 -29.60 11.23 -24.84
N LEU A 321 -29.14 12.47 -24.80
CA LEU A 321 -29.90 13.62 -25.29
C LEU A 321 -29.82 13.71 -26.82
N SER A 322 -30.96 13.58 -27.49
CA SER A 322 -31.06 13.68 -28.95
C SER A 322 -30.59 15.04 -29.45
N PRO A 323 -29.82 15.11 -30.56
CA PRO A 323 -29.35 16.36 -31.15
C PRO A 323 -30.48 17.32 -31.56
N THR A 324 -31.68 16.81 -31.85
CA THR A 324 -32.85 17.61 -32.25
C THR A 324 -33.57 18.26 -31.07
N ASP A 325 -33.37 17.75 -29.87
CA ASP A 325 -34.10 18.17 -28.67
C ASP A 325 -33.21 18.87 -27.63
N MET A 326 -31.89 18.93 -27.89
CA MET A 326 -30.91 19.55 -27.00
C MET A 326 -31.25 21.03 -26.68
N PHE A 327 -31.59 21.82 -27.70
CA PHE A 327 -31.91 23.24 -27.52
C PHE A 327 -33.35 23.49 -27.08
N LYS A 328 -34.26 22.54 -27.31
CA LYS A 328 -35.66 22.63 -26.86
C LYS A 328 -35.80 22.54 -25.34
N LYS A 329 -34.79 22.01 -24.66
CA LYS A 329 -34.72 21.96 -23.20
C LYS A 329 -34.25 23.27 -22.54
N GLN A 330 -34.01 24.32 -23.33
CA GLN A 330 -33.58 25.65 -22.86
C GLN A 330 -34.59 26.74 -23.28
N PRO A 331 -35.84 26.67 -22.79
CA PRO A 331 -36.89 27.64 -23.15
C PRO A 331 -36.55 29.07 -22.71
N GLU A 332 -35.65 29.23 -21.74
CA GLU A 332 -35.14 30.52 -21.28
C GLU A 332 -34.17 31.20 -22.27
N LEU A 333 -33.65 30.46 -23.26
CA LEU A 333 -32.70 30.97 -24.25
C LEU A 333 -33.27 31.03 -25.67
N TYR A 334 -34.17 30.11 -26.05
CA TYR A 334 -34.63 29.95 -27.43
C TYR A 334 -36.14 29.79 -27.53
N GLY A 335 -36.75 30.54 -28.47
CA GLY A 335 -38.21 30.57 -28.63
C GLY A 335 -38.74 29.84 -29.86
N GLN A 336 -37.97 29.77 -30.95
CA GLN A 336 -38.38 29.12 -32.20
C GLN A 336 -37.24 28.28 -32.80
N PHE A 337 -37.60 27.21 -33.52
CA PHE A 337 -36.66 26.21 -34.04
C PHE A 337 -37.00 25.85 -35.49
N ASP A 338 -35.99 25.46 -36.27
CA ASP A 338 -36.19 24.91 -37.62
C ASP A 338 -36.46 23.39 -37.60
N ALA A 339 -36.70 22.79 -38.78
CA ALA A 339 -37.00 21.37 -38.94
C ALA A 339 -35.87 20.44 -38.46
N GLU A 340 -34.64 20.96 -38.34
CA GLU A 340 -33.46 20.24 -37.84
C GLU A 340 -33.29 20.42 -36.32
N GLY A 341 -34.17 21.17 -35.65
CA GLY A 341 -34.13 21.46 -34.22
C GLY A 341 -33.15 22.56 -33.82
N LEU A 342 -32.66 23.35 -34.77
CA LEU A 342 -31.74 24.47 -34.51
C LEU A 342 -32.53 25.74 -34.14
N PRO A 343 -32.12 26.49 -33.10
CA PRO A 343 -32.76 27.75 -32.77
C PRO A 343 -32.70 28.78 -33.91
N THR A 344 -33.84 29.40 -34.19
CA THR A 344 -33.99 30.51 -35.15
C THR A 344 -34.18 31.84 -34.44
N HIS A 345 -34.86 31.85 -33.29
CA HIS A 345 -35.14 33.04 -32.48
C HIS A 345 -34.74 32.83 -31.02
N ASN A 346 -34.34 33.91 -30.36
CA ASN A 346 -34.12 33.92 -28.90
C ASN A 346 -35.44 33.83 -28.13
N ALA A 347 -35.37 33.69 -26.81
CA ALA A 347 -36.57 33.59 -25.94
C ALA A 347 -37.49 34.83 -25.98
N VAL A 348 -36.99 35.98 -26.47
CA VAL A 348 -37.72 37.25 -26.60
C VAL A 348 -38.35 37.41 -28.00
N GLY A 349 -38.09 36.46 -28.92
CA GLY A 349 -38.65 36.46 -30.27
C GLY A 349 -37.82 37.20 -31.32
N GLU A 350 -36.58 37.58 -31.01
CA GLU A 350 -35.67 38.21 -31.98
C GLU A 350 -34.89 37.15 -32.77
N GLU A 351 -34.67 37.40 -34.06
CA GLU A 351 -33.97 36.47 -34.95
C GLU A 351 -32.48 36.38 -34.62
N LEU A 352 -31.96 35.15 -34.51
CA LEU A 352 -30.55 34.90 -34.22
C LEU A 352 -29.67 35.21 -35.44
N THR A 353 -28.57 35.92 -35.19
CA THR A 353 -27.61 36.28 -36.25
C THR A 353 -26.98 35.05 -36.91
N LYS A 354 -26.54 35.18 -38.17
CA LYS A 354 -25.86 34.10 -38.92
C LYS A 354 -24.66 33.50 -38.15
N ASN A 355 -23.91 34.33 -37.43
CA ASN A 355 -22.79 33.88 -36.61
C ASN A 355 -23.22 33.08 -35.36
N GLN A 356 -24.32 33.47 -34.72
CA GLN A 356 -24.89 32.72 -33.58
C GLN A 356 -25.41 31.37 -34.05
N ARG A 357 -26.17 31.31 -35.14
CA ARG A 357 -26.68 30.05 -35.72
C ARG A 357 -25.55 29.11 -36.14
N LYS A 358 -24.44 29.65 -36.69
CA LYS A 358 -23.24 28.84 -37.01
C LYS A 358 -22.58 28.23 -35.78
N LYS A 359 -22.56 28.93 -34.64
CA LYS A 359 -22.05 28.39 -33.36
C LYS A 359 -22.95 27.29 -32.83
N LEU A 360 -24.27 27.50 -32.84
CA LEU A 360 -25.26 26.52 -32.40
C LEU A 360 -25.22 25.25 -33.26
N LYS A 361 -25.03 25.39 -34.58
CA LYS A 361 -24.87 24.22 -35.47
C LYS A 361 -23.65 23.39 -35.13
N LYS A 362 -22.52 24.04 -34.79
CA LYS A 362 -21.30 23.35 -34.34
C LYS A 362 -21.48 22.63 -33.00
N GLU A 363 -22.33 23.15 -32.12
CA GLU A 363 -22.69 22.48 -30.87
C GLU A 363 -23.61 21.27 -31.10
N GLN A 364 -24.58 21.42 -32.01
CA GLN A 364 -25.45 20.32 -32.45
C GLN A 364 -24.65 19.17 -33.08
N ASP A 365 -23.68 19.48 -33.93
CA ASP A 365 -22.80 18.48 -34.57
C ASP A 365 -21.93 17.72 -33.56
N LYS A 366 -21.46 18.40 -32.50
CA LYS A 366 -20.72 17.76 -31.40
C LYS A 366 -21.63 16.82 -30.61
N GLN A 367 -22.85 17.26 -30.31
CA GLN A 367 -23.83 16.44 -29.61
C GLN A 367 -24.24 15.23 -30.44
N LYS A 368 -24.39 15.38 -31.76
CA LYS A 368 -24.67 14.28 -32.69
C LYS A 368 -23.61 13.19 -32.62
N LYS A 369 -22.33 13.54 -32.63
CA LYS A 369 -21.23 12.56 -32.48
C LYS A 369 -21.27 11.81 -31.14
N LEU A 370 -21.64 12.50 -30.06
CA LEU A 370 -21.76 11.89 -28.72
C LEU A 370 -22.96 10.94 -28.63
N HIS A 371 -24.08 11.33 -29.22
CA HIS A 371 -25.31 10.54 -29.25
C HIS A 371 -25.17 9.31 -30.17
N ASP A 372 -24.51 9.46 -31.31
CA ASP A 372 -24.24 8.34 -32.23
C ASP A 372 -23.31 7.31 -31.59
N ALA A 373 -22.31 7.75 -30.81
CA ALA A 373 -21.45 6.87 -30.02
C ALA A 373 -22.24 6.11 -28.95
N TYR A 374 -23.22 6.75 -28.31
CA TYR A 374 -24.12 6.09 -27.36
C TYR A 374 -25.02 5.04 -28.02
N LEU A 375 -25.59 5.35 -29.19
CA LEU A 375 -26.42 4.39 -29.94
C LEU A 375 -25.62 3.17 -30.43
N ALA A 376 -24.33 3.35 -30.73
CA ALA A 376 -23.44 2.25 -31.09
C ALA A 376 -23.16 1.33 -29.88
N ASP A 377 -22.97 1.91 -28.69
CA ASP A 377 -22.69 1.18 -27.44
C ASP A 377 -23.92 0.44 -26.89
N VAL A 378 -25.14 0.97 -27.12
CA VAL A 378 -26.41 0.32 -26.73
C VAL A 378 -26.82 -0.83 -27.66
N LYS A 379 -26.30 -0.86 -28.90
CA LYS A 379 -26.59 -1.91 -29.89
C LYS A 379 -25.58 -3.06 -29.89
N ALA A 380 -24.40 -2.86 -29.30
CA ALA A 380 -23.38 -3.89 -29.07
C ALA A 380 -23.71 -4.69 -27.79
#